data_AF-A0A7R9AYG9-F1
#
_entry.id   AF-A0A7R9AYG9-F1
#
_cell.length_a   1.000
_cell.length_b   1.000
_cell.length_c   1.000
_cell.angle_alpha   90.00
_cell.angle_beta   90.00
_cell.angle_gamma   90.00
#
_symmetry.space_group_name_H-M   'P 1'
#
loop_
_entity.id
_entity.type
_entity.pdbx_description
1 polymer ?
#
loop_
_entity_poly.entity_id
_entity_poly.type
_entity_poly.pdbx_seq_one_letter_code
_entity_poly.pdbx_strand_id
1 'polypeptide(L)'
;MSDYLVCTFSSQVCRVAYELMQTMYPDAADLFRSLDDIYYYGGQSAHNRVAVLPHESQDARDMNLEVGDLVGVAGNHWDGFSKGKNLRTNRIGLYPSFKVVEKVEAVEFPTYPEVPLKNPAS
;
A
#
# COMPACT_ATOMS: atom_id res chain seq x y z
N MET A 1 -16.97 17.75 2.77
CA MET A 1 -15.68 17.05 2.65
C MET A 1 -15.38 16.90 1.17
N SER A 2 -14.12 16.82 0.75
CA SER A 2 -13.76 16.77 -0.67
C SER A 2 -14.09 15.40 -1.30
N ASP A 3 -14.35 15.38 -2.61
CA ASP A 3 -14.55 14.15 -3.40
C ASP A 3 -13.23 13.47 -3.82
N TYR A 4 -12.11 14.20 -3.72
CA TYR A 4 -10.76 13.73 -4.05
C TYR A 4 -9.71 14.50 -3.24
N LEU A 5 -8.60 13.84 -2.89
CA LEU A 5 -7.54 14.41 -2.04
C LEU A 5 -6.20 14.51 -2.78
N VAL A 6 -5.68 15.73 -2.97
CA VAL A 6 -4.32 15.95 -3.50
C VAL A 6 -3.46 16.54 -2.39
N CYS A 7 -2.36 15.87 -2.03
CA CYS A 7 -1.51 16.28 -0.90
C CYS A 7 -0.13 15.61 -0.92
N THR A 8 0.59 15.71 0.19
CA THR A 8 1.74 14.85 0.53
C THR A 8 1.36 13.89 1.65
N PHE A 9 1.53 12.59 1.43
CA PHE A 9 1.32 11.58 2.47
C PHE A 9 2.46 11.49 3.47
N SER A 10 3.57 12.21 3.27
CA SER A 10 4.51 12.50 4.36
C SER A 10 3.84 13.27 5.52
N SER A 11 2.81 14.06 5.24
CA SER A 11 2.04 14.80 6.25
C SER A 11 1.01 13.93 6.97
N GLN A 12 1.12 13.84 8.29
CA GLN A 12 0.11 13.18 9.14
C GLN A 12 -1.28 13.81 8.97
N VAL A 13 -1.35 15.13 8.79
CA VAL A 13 -2.62 15.84 8.57
C VAL A 13 -3.32 15.32 7.32
N CYS A 14 -2.58 15.05 6.24
CA CYS A 14 -3.20 14.49 5.05
C CYS A 14 -3.65 13.04 5.26
N ARG A 15 -2.84 12.21 5.93
CA ARG A 15 -3.22 10.81 6.21
C ARG A 15 -4.48 10.71 7.07
N VAL A 16 -4.65 11.57 8.07
CA VAL A 16 -5.88 11.63 8.86
C VAL A 16 -7.09 12.05 8.01
N ALA A 17 -6.92 13.03 7.11
CA ALA A 17 -7.99 13.41 6.20
C ALA A 17 -8.39 12.25 5.25
N TYR A 18 -7.40 11.48 4.76
CA TYR A 18 -7.61 10.29 3.95
C TYR A 18 -8.29 9.15 4.73
N GLU A 19 -7.92 8.92 5.99
CA GLU A 19 -8.53 7.93 6.87
C GLU A 19 -10.00 8.24 7.15
N LEU A 20 -10.31 9.51 7.47
CA LEU A 20 -11.69 9.97 7.63
C LEU A 20 -12.48 9.87 6.32
N MET A 21 -11.83 10.01 5.16
CA MET A 21 -12.50 9.86 3.87
C MET A 21 -13.10 8.46 3.69
N GLN A 22 -12.42 7.43 4.20
CA GLN A 22 -12.88 6.04 4.08
C GLN A 22 -14.20 5.75 4.81
N THR A 23 -14.59 6.60 5.77
CA THR A 23 -15.86 6.42 6.51
C THR A 23 -17.05 7.09 5.83
N MET A 24 -16.85 7.81 4.73
CA MET A 24 -17.91 8.58 4.06
C MET A 24 -18.35 7.98 2.73
N TYR A 25 -17.56 7.06 2.16
CA TYR A 25 -17.84 6.36 0.92
C TYR A 25 -17.75 4.85 1.16
N PRO A 26 -18.45 4.02 0.37
CA PRO A 26 -18.27 2.57 0.44
C PRO A 26 -16.82 2.11 0.19
N ASP A 27 -16.14 2.79 -0.74
CA ASP A 27 -14.71 2.61 -1.03
C ASP A 27 -14.15 3.93 -1.58
N ALA A 28 -13.18 4.51 -0.87
CA ALA A 28 -12.47 5.71 -1.27
C ALA A 28 -10.95 5.50 -1.32
N ALA A 29 -10.49 4.25 -1.43
CA ALA A 29 -9.08 3.91 -1.37
C ALA A 29 -8.27 4.58 -2.48
N ASP A 30 -8.85 4.75 -3.67
CA ASP A 30 -8.20 5.35 -4.83
C ASP A 30 -8.49 6.86 -5.01
N LEU A 31 -9.25 7.47 -4.09
CA LEU A 31 -9.66 8.88 -4.19
C LEU A 31 -8.60 9.86 -3.68
N PHE A 32 -7.34 9.59 -4.00
CA PHE A 32 -6.22 10.45 -3.62
C PHE A 32 -5.10 10.49 -4.67
N ARG A 33 -4.31 11.56 -4.62
CA ARG A 33 -3.00 11.65 -5.25
C ARG A 33 -2.00 12.25 -4.26
N SER A 34 -1.08 11.42 -3.79
CA SER A 34 0.10 11.88 -3.05
C SER A 34 1.18 12.35 -4.02
N LEU A 35 1.89 13.41 -3.65
CA LEU A 35 3.04 13.92 -4.40
C LEU A 35 4.36 13.28 -3.97
N ASP A 36 4.36 12.51 -2.89
CA ASP A 36 5.54 11.87 -2.32
C ASP A 36 5.25 10.41 -1.92
N ASP A 37 4.95 10.18 -0.65
CA ASP A 37 4.84 8.85 -0.08
C ASP A 37 3.57 8.13 -0.54
N ILE A 38 3.59 6.80 -0.49
CA ILE A 38 2.37 6.00 -0.43
C ILE A 38 1.74 6.13 0.96
N TYR A 39 0.52 5.61 1.16
CA TYR A 39 -0.08 5.59 2.49
C TYR A 39 0.78 4.73 3.45
N TYR A 40 0.97 5.21 4.67
CA TYR A 40 1.61 4.46 5.75
C TYR A 40 1.10 4.92 7.13
N TYR A 41 1.20 4.03 8.11
CA TYR A 41 0.98 4.29 9.52
C TYR A 41 2.31 4.22 10.29
N GLY A 42 2.59 5.24 11.11
CA GLY A 42 3.84 5.29 11.87
C GLY A 42 3.94 4.12 12.86
N GLY A 43 5.00 3.32 12.74
CA GLY A 43 5.19 2.11 13.56
C GLY A 43 4.53 0.83 13.00
N GLN A 44 4.04 0.86 11.76
CA GLN A 44 3.51 -0.33 11.09
C GLN A 44 4.55 -1.44 10.92
N SER A 45 4.05 -2.67 10.76
CA SER A 45 4.85 -3.81 10.29
C SER A 45 5.29 -3.61 8.83
N ALA A 46 6.17 -4.48 8.33
CA ALA A 46 6.68 -4.39 6.97
C ALA A 46 5.54 -4.38 5.94
N HIS A 47 5.52 -3.36 5.07
CA HIS A 47 4.60 -3.28 3.94
C HIS A 47 5.14 -4.12 2.79
N ASN A 48 4.60 -5.34 2.65
CA ASN A 48 5.04 -6.29 1.65
C ASN A 48 4.09 -6.33 0.45
N ARG A 49 4.65 -6.54 -0.73
CA ARG A 49 3.94 -6.90 -1.95
C ARG A 49 4.44 -8.24 -2.48
N VAL A 50 3.63 -8.90 -3.30
CA VAL A 50 3.98 -10.16 -3.96
C VAL A 50 4.15 -9.92 -5.45
N ALA A 51 5.27 -10.34 -6.03
CA ALA A 51 5.46 -10.32 -7.47
C ALA A 51 4.53 -11.33 -8.16
N VAL A 52 3.74 -10.85 -9.12
CA VAL A 52 2.82 -11.67 -9.93
C VAL A 52 3.29 -11.82 -11.38
N LEU A 53 4.27 -11.01 -11.79
CA LEU A 53 4.92 -11.07 -13.09
C LEU A 53 6.44 -10.99 -12.92
N PRO A 54 7.22 -11.72 -13.74
CA PRO A 54 8.66 -11.65 -13.68
C PRO A 54 9.18 -10.31 -14.23
N HIS A 55 10.37 -9.93 -13.79
CA HIS A 55 11.11 -8.78 -14.30
C HIS A 55 12.60 -9.07 -14.33
N GLU A 56 13.20 -8.88 -15.49
CA GLU A 56 14.65 -8.80 -15.63
C GLU A 56 15.06 -7.32 -15.64
N SER A 57 16.00 -6.96 -14.77
CA SER A 57 16.55 -5.61 -14.61
C SER A 57 17.22 -5.16 -15.91
N GLN A 58 16.89 -3.98 -16.40
CA GLN A 58 17.52 -3.43 -17.61
C GLN A 58 18.80 -2.64 -17.29
N ASP A 59 18.90 -2.09 -16.08
CA ASP A 59 20.07 -1.36 -15.60
C ASP A 59 20.39 -1.67 -14.12
N ALA A 60 21.44 -1.02 -13.59
CA ALA A 60 21.90 -1.23 -12.21
C ALA A 60 20.93 -0.72 -11.13
N ARG A 61 20.00 0.18 -11.48
CA ARG A 61 19.01 0.78 -10.57
C ARG A 61 17.81 -0.14 -10.38
N ASP A 62 17.52 -0.99 -11.35
CA ASP A 62 16.45 -1.97 -11.30
C ASP A 62 16.82 -3.21 -10.47
N MET A 63 15.79 -3.97 -10.08
CA MET A 63 15.95 -5.29 -9.47
C MET A 63 15.14 -6.36 -10.20
N ASN A 64 15.65 -7.58 -10.17
CA ASN A 64 14.93 -8.73 -10.70
C ASN A 64 13.73 -9.09 -9.81
N LEU A 65 12.66 -9.56 -10.46
CA LEU A 65 11.51 -10.18 -9.81
C LEU A 65 11.26 -11.56 -10.42
N GLU A 66 11.06 -12.56 -9.56
CA GLU A 66 10.45 -13.84 -9.90
C GLU A 66 9.03 -13.88 -9.31
N VAL A 67 8.11 -14.60 -9.97
CA VAL A 67 6.73 -14.75 -9.48
C VAL A 67 6.76 -15.40 -8.09
N GLY A 68 6.07 -14.77 -7.13
CA GLY A 68 6.05 -15.18 -5.73
C GLY A 68 7.07 -14.46 -4.84
N ASP A 69 8.00 -13.68 -5.41
CA ASP A 69 8.93 -12.88 -4.62
C ASP A 69 8.19 -11.89 -3.72
N LEU A 70 8.58 -11.84 -2.44
CA LEU A 70 8.15 -10.80 -1.52
C LEU A 70 9.01 -9.56 -1.69
N VAL A 71 8.35 -8.42 -1.84
CA VAL A 71 8.97 -7.11 -2.00
C VAL A 71 8.57 -6.21 -0.83
N GLY A 72 9.53 -5.85 0.01
CA GLY A 72 9.34 -4.79 1.01
C GLY A 72 9.30 -3.43 0.30
N VAL A 73 8.13 -2.81 0.26
CA VAL A 73 7.90 -1.55 -0.44
C VAL A 73 8.50 -0.39 0.34
N ALA A 74 9.21 0.49 -0.36
CA ALA A 74 9.67 1.77 0.20
C ALA A 74 8.81 2.94 -0.27
N GLY A 75 8.30 2.89 -1.51
CA GLY A 75 7.42 3.91 -2.07
C GLY A 75 7.17 3.73 -3.56
N ASN A 76 6.20 4.47 -4.08
CA ASN A 76 5.87 4.57 -5.49
C ASN A 76 6.41 5.90 -6.02
N HIS A 77 7.13 5.89 -7.14
CA HIS A 77 7.68 7.11 -7.73
C HIS A 77 6.65 7.84 -8.62
N TRP A 78 5.49 7.25 -8.81
CA TRP A 78 4.38 7.79 -9.59
C TRP A 78 4.67 7.97 -11.09
N ASP A 79 5.69 7.28 -11.59
CA ASP A 79 6.18 7.27 -12.99
C ASP A 79 6.06 5.89 -13.65
N GLY A 80 5.34 4.95 -13.02
CA GLY A 80 5.24 3.55 -13.44
C GLY A 80 6.18 2.60 -12.69
N PHE A 81 7.14 3.13 -11.93
CA PHE A 81 8.06 2.36 -11.10
C PHE A 81 7.83 2.59 -9.60
N SER A 82 8.17 1.57 -8.82
CA SER A 82 8.24 1.63 -7.36
C SER A 82 9.65 1.27 -6.93
N LYS A 83 10.01 1.69 -5.72
CA LYS A 83 11.27 1.31 -5.08
C LYS A 83 10.99 0.37 -3.92
N GLY A 84 11.80 -0.67 -3.79
CA GLY A 84 11.65 -1.65 -2.73
C GLY A 84 12.85 -2.56 -2.59
N LYS A 85 12.73 -3.53 -1.68
CA LYS A 85 13.70 -4.58 -1.45
C LYS A 85 13.09 -5.93 -1.78
N ASN A 86 13.65 -6.65 -2.75
CA ASN A 86 13.31 -8.05 -2.97
C ASN A 86 13.90 -8.87 -1.80
N LEU A 87 13.03 -9.53 -1.02
CA LEU A 87 13.43 -10.23 0.20
C LEU A 87 14.19 -11.54 -0.08
N ARG A 88 13.98 -12.17 -1.24
CA ARG A 88 14.72 -13.37 -1.65
C ARG A 88 16.17 -13.03 -1.99
N THR A 89 16.37 -11.98 -2.77
CA THR A 89 17.73 -11.61 -3.27
C THR A 89 18.44 -10.57 -2.40
N ASN A 90 17.74 -10.00 -1.42
CA ASN A 90 18.17 -8.84 -0.61
C ASN A 90 18.53 -7.58 -1.42
N ARG A 91 18.22 -7.54 -2.73
CA ARG A 91 18.54 -6.41 -3.59
C ARG A 91 17.49 -5.31 -3.42
N ILE A 92 17.99 -4.07 -3.31
CA ILE A 92 17.17 -2.86 -3.32
C ILE A 92 17.25 -2.27 -4.73
N GLY A 93 16.11 -1.94 -5.30
CA GLY A 93 16.06 -1.35 -6.64
C GLY A 93 14.66 -0.90 -7.04
N LEU A 94 14.58 -0.40 -8.26
CA LEU A 94 13.33 -0.09 -8.93
C LEU A 94 12.73 -1.34 -9.55
N TYR A 95 11.41 -1.33 -9.66
CA TYR A 95 10.65 -2.35 -10.36
C TYR A 95 9.33 -1.77 -10.88
N PRO A 96 8.78 -2.28 -11.98
CA PRO A 96 7.51 -1.80 -12.51
C PRO A 96 6.36 -2.05 -11.53
N SER A 97 5.62 -1.00 -11.15
CA SER A 97 4.60 -1.04 -10.10
C SER A 97 3.46 -2.02 -10.37
N PHE A 98 3.14 -2.26 -11.64
CA PHE A 98 2.05 -3.14 -12.06
C PHE A 98 2.38 -4.65 -11.96
N LYS A 99 3.65 -5.01 -11.73
CA LYS A 99 4.10 -6.41 -11.67
C LYS A 99 3.95 -7.05 -10.29
N VAL A 100 3.43 -6.31 -9.32
CA VAL A 100 3.22 -6.75 -7.94
C VAL A 100 1.79 -6.48 -7.49
N VAL A 101 1.33 -7.25 -6.52
CA VAL A 101 0.06 -7.02 -5.81
C VAL A 101 0.30 -6.83 -4.31
N GLU A 102 -0.61 -6.15 -3.62
CA GLU A 102 -0.54 -5.99 -2.17
C GLU A 102 -0.60 -7.33 -1.44
N LYS A 103 0.27 -7.53 -0.45
CA LYS A 103 0.17 -8.66 0.47
C LYS A 103 -0.66 -8.24 1.67
N VAL A 104 -1.93 -8.65 1.70
CA VAL A 104 -2.82 -8.41 2.84
C VAL A 104 -2.41 -9.32 4.00
N GLU A 105 -1.98 -8.72 5.11
CA GLU A 105 -1.67 -9.44 6.35
C GLU A 105 -2.95 -9.55 7.20
N ALA A 106 -3.21 -10.73 7.75
CA ALA A 106 -4.35 -10.97 8.63
C ALA A 106 -3.87 -11.30 10.05
N VAL A 107 -4.62 -10.82 11.04
CA VAL A 107 -4.39 -11.09 12.46
C VAL A 107 -5.72 -11.49 13.09
N GLU A 108 -5.69 -12.48 13.99
CA GLU A 108 -6.86 -12.89 14.75
C GLU A 108 -7.16 -11.88 15.85
N PHE A 109 -8.17 -11.05 15.64
CA PHE A 109 -8.72 -10.15 16.66
C PHE A 109 -9.90 -10.80 17.39
N PRO A 110 -10.19 -10.40 18.64
CA PRO A 110 -11.41 -10.81 19.32
C PRO A 110 -12.66 -10.45 18.51
N THR A 111 -13.62 -11.37 18.41
CA THR A 111 -14.85 -11.19 17.62
C THR A 111 -16.02 -10.58 18.41
N TYR A 112 -15.87 -10.42 19.74
CA TYR A 112 -16.86 -9.85 20.64
C TYR A 112 -18.30 -10.40 20.44
N PRO A 113 -18.51 -11.74 20.52
CA PRO A 113 -19.82 -12.36 20.26
C PRO A 113 -20.94 -11.89 21.19
N GLU A 114 -20.60 -11.31 22.34
CA GLU A 114 -21.52 -10.71 23.29
C GLU A 114 -22.13 -9.38 22.81
N VAL A 115 -21.56 -8.73 21.80
CA VAL A 115 -22.04 -7.45 21.27
C VAL A 115 -23.14 -7.70 20.23
N PRO A 116 -24.38 -7.23 20.45
CA PRO A 116 -25.45 -7.41 19.48
C PRO A 116 -25.12 -6.69 18.16
N LEU A 117 -25.26 -7.39 17.03
CA LEU A 117 -25.16 -6.77 15.71
C LEU A 117 -26.33 -5.79 15.55
N LYS A 118 -26.02 -4.48 15.49
CA LYS A 118 -27.02 -3.48 15.09
C LYS A 118 -27.24 -3.61 13.58
N ASN A 119 -28.48 -3.88 13.18
CA ASN A 119 -28.85 -3.79 11.77
C ASN A 119 -28.69 -2.32 11.32
N PRO A 120 -27.98 -2.05 10.21
CA PRO A 120 -27.76 -0.67 9.73
C PRO A 120 -29.02 0.01 9.16
N ALA A 121 -30.22 -0.48 9.47
CA ALA A 121 -31.51 -0.02 8.92
C ALA A 121 -32.51 0.47 9.99
N SER A 122 -32.06 0.87 11.18
CA SER A 122 -32.89 1.50 12.23
C SER A 122 -32.48 2.94 12.49
#